data_AF-A0A0F9KUG0-F1
#
_entry.id   AF-A0A0F9KUG0-F1
#
_cell.length_a   1.000
_cell.length_b   1.000
_cell.length_c   1.000
_cell.angle_alpha   90.00
_cell.angle_beta   90.00
_cell.angle_gamma   90.00
#
_symmetry.space_group_name_H-M   'P 1'
#
loop_
_entity.id
_entity.type
_entity.pdbx_description
1 polymer ?
#
loop_
_entity_poly.entity_id
_entity_poly.type
_entity_poly.pdbx_seq_one_letter_code
_entity_poly.pdbx_strand_id
1 'polypeptide(L)'
;MKNIRLALLSGLALVALLASTVFAQSVDISTALYSANLRASNTGGALTNIIAPFAFSGQSLVDQDFINSDALNSVVIGTDGSAVPSMPGSTQMAVEACRLYVDIGPVYTDFTTECNDSTIGDIDLLPAAAAVSDSFLFGLQSPGRIISFSISQAAVDDAVILWYYWDGSAWALLTNVEDTSSGFEVIGFNTLSYDLPTDWAESTIDGTLSFWIRANIDSISSQTTQPLGTQAWWESGNWWTFIPSIGQNEQVNYGLYLGGSTDFQTFHHITPGAAGVITSDDALLELGDQYNVAIDGFIDTSVGANKYLLQKTDAITIEVTADEQLTASLYQSSSEQLSLSSGST
;
A
#
# COMPACT_ATOMS: atom_id res chain seq x y z
N MET A 1 -23.28 53.73 -35.84
CA MET A 1 -22.01 53.11 -35.39
C MET A 1 -22.19 52.34 -34.08
N LYS A 2 -23.06 51.33 -34.10
CA LYS A 2 -23.25 50.29 -33.06
C LYS A 2 -23.52 49.03 -33.89
N ASN A 3 -22.87 47.90 -33.58
CA ASN A 3 -23.04 46.54 -34.18
C ASN A 3 -21.75 45.86 -34.70
N ILE A 4 -20.61 45.95 -33.99
CA ILE A 4 -19.41 45.12 -34.33
C ILE A 4 -18.78 44.43 -33.09
N ARG A 5 -19.44 44.39 -31.93
CA ARG A 5 -18.85 43.81 -30.69
C ARG A 5 -19.54 42.57 -30.13
N LEU A 6 -20.41 41.90 -30.89
CA LEU A 6 -21.15 40.72 -30.40
C LEU A 6 -20.84 39.40 -31.14
N ALA A 7 -19.96 39.40 -32.14
CA ALA A 7 -19.61 38.21 -32.91
C ALA A 7 -18.27 37.55 -32.50
N LEU A 8 -17.50 38.17 -31.59
CA LEU A 8 -16.22 37.62 -31.12
C LEU A 8 -16.30 36.88 -29.78
N LEU A 9 -17.42 36.95 -29.06
CA LEU A 9 -17.58 36.22 -27.78
C LEU A 9 -18.20 34.82 -27.94
N SER A 10 -18.83 34.52 -29.08
CA SER A 10 -19.41 33.20 -29.37
C SER A 10 -18.46 32.25 -30.11
N GLY A 11 -17.29 32.73 -30.55
CA GLY A 11 -16.26 31.92 -31.20
C GLY A 11 -15.15 31.41 -30.27
N LEU A 12 -15.10 31.89 -29.01
CA LEU A 12 -14.05 31.54 -28.05
C LEU A 12 -14.48 30.56 -26.95
N ALA A 13 -15.76 30.20 -26.91
CA ALA A 13 -16.32 29.26 -25.93
C ALA A 13 -16.45 27.81 -26.48
N LEU A 14 -15.94 27.54 -27.70
CA LEU A 14 -16.07 26.24 -28.37
C LEU A 14 -14.72 25.58 -28.69
N VAL A 15 -13.65 25.93 -27.96
CA VAL A 15 -12.29 25.37 -28.17
C VAL A 15 -11.68 24.75 -26.89
N ALA A 16 -12.36 24.82 -25.73
CA ALA A 16 -11.86 24.23 -24.49
C ALA A 16 -12.69 23.01 -24.03
N LEU A 17 -13.10 22.16 -24.97
CA LEU A 17 -13.45 20.77 -24.67
C LEU A 17 -12.34 19.89 -25.25
N LEU A 18 -11.11 20.11 -24.77
CA LEU A 18 -10.06 19.11 -24.89
C LEU A 18 -10.50 17.93 -24.04
N ALA A 19 -11.23 17.01 -24.67
CA ALA A 19 -11.42 15.68 -24.14
C ALA A 19 -10.02 15.15 -23.82
N SER A 20 -9.73 14.95 -22.54
CA SER A 20 -8.60 14.19 -22.09
C SER A 20 -8.78 12.78 -22.64
N THR A 21 -8.24 12.52 -23.82
CA THR A 21 -8.07 11.16 -24.33
C THR A 21 -6.99 10.54 -23.47
N VAL A 22 -7.41 9.95 -22.35
CA VAL A 22 -6.63 8.89 -21.72
C VAL A 22 -6.41 7.88 -22.83
N PHE A 23 -5.16 7.63 -23.21
CA PHE A 23 -4.83 6.63 -24.21
C PHE A 23 -5.31 5.28 -23.67
N ALA A 24 -6.49 4.86 -24.09
CA ALA A 24 -7.01 3.54 -23.83
C ALA A 24 -6.13 2.55 -24.60
N GLN A 25 -5.08 2.05 -23.96
CA GLN A 25 -4.24 1.01 -24.54
C GLN A 25 -5.06 -0.28 -24.55
N SER A 26 -5.30 -0.81 -25.74
CA SER A 26 -5.83 -2.16 -25.88
C SER A 26 -4.78 -3.15 -25.37
N VAL A 27 -5.14 -4.01 -24.43
CA VAL A 27 -4.24 -5.00 -23.85
C VAL A 27 -4.52 -6.36 -24.48
N ASP A 28 -3.46 -7.07 -24.87
CA ASP A 28 -3.57 -8.46 -25.32
C ASP A 28 -3.64 -9.38 -24.10
N ILE A 29 -4.84 -9.90 -23.82
CA ILE A 29 -5.12 -10.84 -22.74
C ILE A 29 -5.23 -12.29 -23.25
N SER A 30 -4.82 -12.58 -24.48
CA SER A 30 -4.99 -13.90 -25.10
C SER A 30 -4.25 -15.03 -24.39
N THR A 31 -3.23 -14.69 -23.59
CA THR A 31 -2.44 -15.64 -22.79
C THR A 31 -2.87 -15.73 -21.33
N ALA A 32 -3.91 -14.98 -20.91
CA ALA A 32 -4.42 -15.04 -19.54
C ALA A 32 -4.91 -16.44 -19.18
N LEU A 33 -4.42 -16.94 -18.04
CA LEU A 33 -4.78 -18.25 -17.51
C LEU A 33 -6.01 -18.17 -16.61
N TYR A 34 -6.16 -17.04 -15.92
CA TYR A 34 -7.21 -16.82 -14.95
C TYR A 34 -7.93 -15.52 -15.23
N SER A 35 -9.22 -15.48 -14.87
CA SER A 35 -9.99 -14.25 -14.89
C SER A 35 -11.00 -14.20 -13.75
N ALA A 36 -11.27 -13.00 -13.27
CA ALA A 36 -12.28 -12.71 -12.26
C ALA A 36 -13.07 -11.46 -12.65
N ASN A 37 -14.31 -11.36 -12.16
CA ASN A 37 -15.11 -10.14 -12.30
C ASN A 37 -14.94 -9.29 -11.05
N LEU A 38 -14.45 -8.05 -11.22
CA LEU A 38 -14.41 -7.06 -10.15
C LEU A 38 -15.65 -6.19 -10.25
N ARG A 39 -16.34 -5.99 -9.12
CA ARG A 39 -17.54 -5.17 -9.06
C ARG A 39 -17.39 -4.13 -7.96
N ALA A 40 -17.51 -2.86 -8.35
CA ALA A 40 -17.64 -1.76 -7.42
C ALA A 40 -19.11 -1.30 -7.38
N SER A 41 -19.65 -1.13 -6.18
CA SER A 41 -21.01 -0.63 -5.97
C SER A 41 -21.01 0.63 -5.11
N ASN A 42 -21.75 1.65 -5.52
CA ASN A 42 -21.87 2.90 -4.78
C ASN A 42 -23.28 3.07 -4.24
N THR A 43 -23.46 2.94 -2.93
CA THR A 43 -24.74 3.19 -2.25
C THR A 43 -24.91 4.64 -1.79
N GLY A 44 -23.86 5.46 -1.94
CA GLY A 44 -23.83 6.87 -1.56
C GLY A 44 -24.24 7.82 -2.70
N GLY A 45 -23.78 9.06 -2.62
CA GLY A 45 -23.93 10.05 -3.70
C GLY A 45 -23.04 9.71 -4.90
N ALA A 46 -23.28 10.32 -6.07
CA ALA A 46 -22.43 10.12 -7.24
C ALA A 46 -20.98 10.56 -6.95
N LEU A 47 -20.02 9.76 -7.43
CA LEU A 47 -18.59 9.96 -7.23
C LEU A 47 -17.83 9.96 -8.57
N THR A 48 -16.71 10.66 -8.60
CA THR A 48 -15.79 10.73 -9.76
C THR A 48 -14.36 10.64 -9.28
N ASN A 49 -13.47 10.09 -10.11
CA ASN A 49 -12.04 9.95 -9.84
C ASN A 49 -11.75 9.23 -8.52
N ILE A 50 -12.39 8.09 -8.29
CA ILE A 50 -12.21 7.32 -7.06
C ILE A 50 -11.22 6.19 -7.27
N ILE A 51 -10.51 5.84 -6.20
CA ILE A 51 -9.70 4.62 -6.14
C ILE A 51 -10.49 3.64 -5.27
N ALA A 52 -10.79 2.47 -5.82
CA ALA A 52 -11.54 1.43 -5.12
C ALA A 52 -10.59 0.28 -4.75
N PRO A 53 -10.41 -0.02 -3.44
CA PRO A 53 -9.69 -1.20 -3.01
C PRO A 53 -10.55 -2.45 -3.16
N PHE A 54 -9.91 -3.58 -3.42
CA PHE A 54 -10.47 -4.91 -3.28
C PHE A 54 -9.42 -5.82 -2.63
N ALA A 55 -9.88 -6.68 -1.72
CA ALA A 55 -9.00 -7.44 -0.85
C ALA A 55 -8.39 -8.65 -1.59
N PHE A 56 -7.07 -8.69 -1.69
CA PHE A 56 -6.28 -9.83 -2.14
C PHE A 56 -4.90 -9.82 -1.46
N SER A 57 -4.40 -10.99 -1.06
CA SER A 57 -2.99 -11.16 -0.71
C SER A 57 -2.17 -11.19 -1.99
N GLY A 58 -1.27 -10.22 -2.17
CA GLY A 58 -0.34 -10.21 -3.29
C GLY A 58 0.60 -11.40 -3.21
N GLN A 59 1.08 -11.71 -1.98
CA GLN A 59 1.96 -12.85 -1.78
C GLN A 59 1.30 -14.19 -2.12
N SER A 60 0.06 -14.40 -1.69
CA SER A 60 -0.65 -15.66 -1.98
C SER A 60 -0.89 -15.88 -3.47
N LEU A 61 -1.05 -14.80 -4.24
CA LEU A 61 -1.18 -14.89 -5.70
C LEU A 61 0.16 -15.26 -6.35
N VAL A 62 1.27 -14.75 -5.82
CA VAL A 62 2.62 -15.12 -6.27
C VAL A 62 2.93 -16.58 -5.91
N ASP A 63 2.73 -16.97 -4.65
CA ASP A 63 3.07 -18.31 -4.13
C ASP A 63 2.28 -19.43 -4.81
N GLN A 64 1.08 -19.13 -5.31
CA GLN A 64 0.22 -20.08 -6.03
C GLN A 64 0.32 -19.96 -7.55
N ASP A 65 1.32 -19.24 -8.08
CA ASP A 65 1.56 -19.05 -9.51
C ASP A 65 0.35 -18.44 -10.26
N PHE A 66 -0.47 -17.64 -9.58
CA PHE A 66 -1.52 -16.86 -10.24
C PHE A 66 -0.95 -15.65 -10.97
N ILE A 67 0.11 -15.05 -10.43
CA ILE A 67 0.86 -13.93 -11.01
C ILE A 67 2.36 -14.14 -10.79
N ASN A 68 3.18 -13.45 -11.58
CA ASN A 68 4.62 -13.34 -11.34
C ASN A 68 4.89 -12.43 -10.13
N SER A 69 6.08 -12.51 -9.54
CA SER A 69 6.48 -11.65 -8.42
C SER A 69 6.52 -10.15 -8.76
N ASP A 70 6.69 -9.81 -10.04
CA ASP A 70 6.59 -8.45 -10.53
C ASP A 70 5.14 -8.03 -10.80
N ALA A 71 4.15 -8.93 -10.76
CA ALA A 71 2.74 -8.69 -11.08
C ALA A 71 2.45 -8.08 -12.47
N LEU A 72 3.41 -8.05 -13.41
CA LEU A 72 3.22 -7.47 -14.75
C LEU A 72 2.33 -8.33 -15.65
N ASN A 73 2.17 -9.61 -15.33
CA ASN A 73 1.18 -10.52 -15.91
C ASN A 73 -0.19 -10.43 -15.20
N SER A 74 -0.55 -9.25 -14.72
CA SER A 74 -1.88 -8.95 -14.20
C SER A 74 -2.41 -7.64 -14.77
N VAL A 75 -3.72 -7.58 -15.03
CA VAL A 75 -4.36 -6.37 -15.57
C VAL A 75 -5.84 -6.30 -15.22
N VAL A 76 -6.31 -5.09 -14.91
CA VAL A 76 -7.74 -4.77 -14.86
C VAL A 76 -8.17 -4.18 -16.20
N ILE A 77 -9.26 -4.69 -16.76
CA ILE A 77 -9.79 -4.33 -18.07
C ILE A 77 -11.22 -3.76 -17.93
N GLY A 78 -11.44 -2.63 -18.61
CA GLY A 78 -12.72 -1.95 -18.74
C GLY A 78 -13.70 -2.71 -19.62
N THR A 79 -14.98 -2.34 -19.57
CA THR A 79 -16.01 -2.91 -20.46
C THR A 79 -15.76 -2.59 -21.95
N ASP A 80 -14.93 -1.60 -22.23
CA ASP A 80 -14.49 -1.20 -23.57
C ASP A 80 -13.23 -1.96 -24.04
N GLY A 81 -12.69 -2.88 -23.22
CA GLY A 81 -11.48 -3.66 -23.53
C GLY A 81 -10.17 -2.92 -23.27
N SER A 82 -10.21 -1.72 -22.70
CA SER A 82 -9.02 -0.94 -22.36
C SER A 82 -8.45 -1.30 -20.99
N ALA A 83 -7.14 -1.10 -20.80
CA ALA A 83 -6.54 -1.15 -19.48
C ALA A 83 -7.14 -0.08 -18.57
N VAL A 84 -7.55 -0.50 -17.38
CA VAL A 84 -7.94 0.40 -16.29
C VAL A 84 -6.75 0.53 -15.35
N PRO A 85 -6.34 1.75 -14.96
CA PRO A 85 -5.27 1.94 -13.99
C PRO A 85 -5.54 1.14 -12.72
N SER A 86 -4.59 0.29 -12.34
CA SER A 86 -4.69 -0.54 -11.15
C SER A 86 -3.33 -0.78 -10.53
N MET A 87 -3.28 -0.79 -9.19
CA MET A 87 -2.08 -1.06 -8.41
C MET A 87 -2.24 -2.44 -7.74
N PRO A 88 -1.45 -3.47 -8.16
CA PRO A 88 -1.43 -4.77 -7.50
C PRO A 88 -1.22 -4.67 -5.99
N GLY A 89 -1.74 -5.65 -5.26
CA GLY A 89 -1.49 -5.73 -3.82
C GLY A 89 0.00 -5.89 -3.54
N SER A 90 0.46 -5.29 -2.44
CA SER A 90 1.81 -5.54 -1.94
C SER A 90 2.02 -7.03 -1.67
N THR A 91 3.24 -7.50 -1.89
CA THR A 91 3.71 -8.79 -1.38
C THR A 91 4.21 -8.63 0.06
N GLN A 92 4.97 -9.62 0.57
CA GLN A 92 5.59 -9.56 1.90
C GLN A 92 6.51 -8.34 2.06
N MET A 93 6.01 -7.32 2.77
CA MET A 93 6.78 -6.14 3.16
C MET A 93 7.39 -6.35 4.55
N ALA A 94 8.60 -5.84 4.73
CA ALA A 94 9.26 -5.77 6.03
C ALA A 94 8.40 -4.97 7.02
N VAL A 95 8.29 -5.47 8.26
CA VAL A 95 7.62 -4.74 9.34
C VAL A 95 8.48 -3.53 9.75
N GLU A 96 7.84 -2.39 10.02
CA GLU A 96 8.53 -1.18 10.48
C GLU A 96 9.16 -1.39 11.86
N ALA A 97 8.47 -2.15 12.72
CA ALA A 97 8.92 -2.44 14.06
C ALA A 97 8.29 -3.70 14.64
N CYS A 98 9.01 -4.35 15.55
CA CYS A 98 8.47 -5.38 16.44
C CYS A 98 8.81 -5.05 17.88
N ARG A 99 7.84 -5.17 18.79
CA ARG A 99 8.06 -4.93 20.23
C ARG A 99 7.37 -6.00 21.06
N LEU A 100 8.08 -6.54 22.05
CA LEU A 100 7.46 -7.30 23.13
C LEU A 100 7.19 -6.35 24.30
N TYR A 101 5.93 -6.19 24.65
CA TYR A 101 5.47 -5.44 25.81
C TYR A 101 5.18 -6.38 26.97
N VAL A 102 5.80 -6.12 28.12
CA VAL A 102 5.52 -6.82 29.37
C VAL A 102 4.88 -5.83 30.35
N ASP A 103 3.64 -6.12 30.78
CA ASP A 103 2.83 -5.20 31.59
C ASP A 103 3.42 -4.96 32.99
N ILE A 104 4.26 -5.89 33.46
CA ILE A 104 4.98 -5.74 34.73
C ILE A 104 6.17 -4.75 34.60
N GLY A 105 5.86 -3.46 34.44
CA GLY A 105 6.84 -2.37 34.47
C GLY A 105 6.98 -1.58 33.17
N PRO A 106 5.86 -1.35 32.45
CA PRO A 106 5.78 -1.10 31.00
C PRO A 106 7.13 -1.05 30.27
N VAL A 107 7.74 -2.22 30.08
CA VAL A 107 9.02 -2.35 29.36
C VAL A 107 8.73 -2.89 27.96
N TYR A 108 9.35 -2.27 26.97
CA TYR A 108 9.41 -2.81 25.61
C TYR A 108 10.78 -3.44 25.38
N THR A 109 10.78 -4.65 24.85
CA THR A 109 11.97 -5.26 24.23
C THR A 109 11.83 -5.10 22.72
N ASP A 110 12.86 -4.54 22.09
CA ASP A 110 12.90 -4.36 20.64
C ASP A 110 13.32 -5.65 19.94
N PHE A 111 12.48 -6.13 19.02
CA PHE A 111 12.72 -7.28 18.15
C PHE A 111 12.69 -6.90 16.67
N THR A 112 12.86 -5.62 16.33
CA THR A 112 12.73 -5.12 14.94
C THR A 112 13.76 -5.73 14.01
N THR A 113 14.97 -5.98 14.49
CA THR A 113 16.03 -6.56 13.65
C THR A 113 15.69 -8.02 13.36
N GLU A 114 15.38 -8.77 14.42
CA GLU A 114 15.06 -10.19 14.42
C GLU A 114 13.81 -10.46 13.57
N CYS A 115 12.76 -9.64 13.71
CA CYS A 115 11.57 -9.71 12.86
C CYS A 115 11.84 -9.52 11.36
N ASN A 116 12.94 -8.86 11.00
CA ASN A 116 13.29 -8.54 9.62
C ASN A 116 14.48 -9.36 9.10
N ASP A 117 14.96 -10.33 9.86
CA ASP A 117 15.98 -11.28 9.42
C ASP A 117 15.47 -12.73 9.49
N SER A 118 16.28 -13.69 9.03
CA SER A 118 15.84 -15.10 8.88
C SER A 118 16.42 -16.02 9.95
N THR A 119 16.95 -15.44 11.03
CA THR A 119 17.50 -16.19 12.16
C THR A 119 16.39 -16.94 12.88
N ILE A 120 16.64 -18.20 13.23
CA ILE A 120 15.61 -19.08 13.78
C ILE A 120 15.60 -18.94 15.31
N GLY A 121 14.43 -18.63 15.88
CA GLY A 121 14.17 -18.76 17.31
C GLY A 121 14.71 -17.62 18.16
N ASP A 122 14.89 -16.44 17.57
CA ASP A 122 15.43 -15.23 18.21
C ASP A 122 14.36 -14.15 18.47
N ILE A 123 13.10 -14.43 18.15
CA ILE A 123 11.95 -13.57 18.48
C ILE A 123 11.16 -14.20 19.63
N ASP A 124 11.09 -13.54 20.77
CA ASP A 124 10.18 -13.94 21.86
C ASP A 124 8.75 -13.44 21.56
N LEU A 125 7.86 -14.32 21.09
CA LEU A 125 6.48 -13.93 20.70
C LEU A 125 5.55 -13.72 21.90
N LEU A 126 5.88 -14.30 23.05
CA LEU A 126 5.31 -14.01 24.37
C LEU A 126 6.48 -14.01 25.36
N PRO A 127 6.39 -13.38 26.55
CA PRO A 127 7.47 -13.48 27.53
C PRO A 127 7.49 -14.89 28.16
N ALA A 128 8.65 -15.33 28.66
CA ALA A 128 8.84 -16.65 29.27
C ALA A 128 7.96 -16.92 30.52
N ALA A 129 7.46 -15.85 31.14
CA ALA A 129 6.50 -15.89 32.22
C ALA A 129 5.29 -15.03 31.83
N ALA A 130 4.53 -15.50 30.83
CA ALA A 130 3.37 -14.82 30.31
C ALA A 130 2.31 -14.50 31.37
N ALA A 131 1.82 -13.28 31.34
CA ALA A 131 0.73 -12.76 32.16
C ALA A 131 -0.32 -12.06 31.29
N VAL A 132 -1.51 -11.84 31.88
CA VAL A 132 -2.56 -11.06 31.24
C VAL A 132 -2.05 -9.65 30.92
N SER A 133 -2.41 -9.13 29.73
CA SER A 133 -2.00 -7.86 29.15
C SER A 133 -0.58 -7.79 28.59
N ASP A 134 0.24 -8.85 28.73
CA ASP A 134 1.46 -8.96 27.93
C ASP A 134 1.08 -9.03 26.45
N SER A 135 1.90 -8.39 25.61
CA SER A 135 1.58 -8.24 24.19
C SER A 135 2.80 -8.28 23.29
N PHE A 136 2.67 -8.87 22.12
CA PHE A 136 3.63 -8.68 21.02
C PHE A 136 3.03 -7.74 19.98
N LEU A 137 3.79 -6.73 19.59
CA LEU A 137 3.34 -5.63 18.74
C LEU A 137 4.08 -5.67 17.41
N PHE A 138 3.32 -5.52 16.32
CA PHE A 138 3.80 -5.35 14.95
C PHE A 138 3.49 -3.91 14.51
N GLY A 139 4.53 -3.17 14.13
CA GLY A 139 4.43 -1.83 13.56
C GLY A 139 4.49 -1.90 12.03
N LEU A 140 3.53 -1.25 11.38
CA LEU A 140 3.38 -1.19 9.94
C LEU A 140 3.56 0.26 9.46
N GLN A 141 4.16 0.45 8.28
CA GLN A 141 4.35 1.76 7.65
C GLN A 141 3.04 2.38 7.12
N SER A 142 2.04 1.55 6.89
CA SER A 142 0.73 1.94 6.36
C SER A 142 -0.31 0.92 6.83
N PRO A 143 -1.62 1.25 6.85
CA PRO A 143 -2.64 0.29 7.20
C PRO A 143 -2.59 -0.97 6.31
N GLY A 144 -2.46 -2.13 6.95
CA GLY A 144 -2.39 -3.46 6.31
C GLY A 144 -3.63 -4.31 6.58
N ARG A 145 -3.77 -5.45 5.89
CA ARG A 145 -4.84 -6.44 6.20
C ARG A 145 -4.29 -7.79 6.59
N ILE A 146 -2.99 -8.02 6.36
CA ILE A 146 -2.37 -9.32 6.55
C ILE A 146 -1.04 -9.09 7.26
N ILE A 147 -0.80 -9.85 8.33
CA ILE A 147 0.52 -10.04 8.93
C ILE A 147 0.89 -11.49 8.71
N SER A 148 2.09 -11.73 8.22
CA SER A 148 2.65 -13.08 8.09
C SER A 148 3.80 -13.21 9.07
N PHE A 149 3.95 -14.36 9.71
CA PHE A 149 5.05 -14.61 10.62
C PHE A 149 5.37 -16.11 10.70
N SER A 150 6.65 -16.41 10.90
CA SER A 150 7.13 -17.78 11.07
C SER A 150 7.38 -18.09 12.54
N ILE A 151 6.84 -19.21 13.02
CA ILE A 151 7.02 -19.73 14.37
C ILE A 151 7.96 -20.93 14.32
N SER A 152 9.06 -20.86 15.07
CA SER A 152 10.05 -21.93 15.17
C SER A 152 9.83 -22.83 16.39
N GLN A 153 9.17 -22.32 17.42
CA GLN A 153 8.76 -23.07 18.61
C GLN A 153 7.32 -22.67 18.96
N ALA A 154 6.40 -23.63 19.00
CA ALA A 154 5.01 -23.38 19.38
C ALA A 154 4.88 -23.13 20.89
N ALA A 155 3.89 -22.33 21.24
CA ALA A 155 3.42 -22.19 22.61
C ALA A 155 2.89 -23.53 23.15
N VAL A 156 3.10 -23.76 24.44
CA VAL A 156 2.38 -24.78 25.21
C VAL A 156 1.85 -24.11 26.47
N ASP A 157 0.68 -23.50 26.31
CA ASP A 157 -0.04 -22.76 27.35
C ASP A 157 -1.56 -22.89 27.18
N ASP A 158 -2.30 -22.13 27.98
CA ASP A 158 -3.75 -21.96 27.86
C ASP A 158 -4.12 -20.49 27.59
N ALA A 159 -3.22 -19.75 26.94
CA ALA A 159 -3.41 -18.34 26.68
C ALA A 159 -4.54 -18.13 25.65
N VAL A 160 -5.41 -17.16 25.92
CA VAL A 160 -6.35 -16.63 24.94
C VAL A 160 -5.75 -15.34 24.40
N ILE A 161 -5.32 -15.37 23.14
CA ILE A 161 -4.77 -14.20 22.45
C ILE A 161 -5.89 -13.50 21.68
N LEU A 162 -6.02 -12.19 21.90
CA LEU A 162 -6.88 -11.31 21.12
C LEU A 162 -6.03 -10.28 20.39
N TRP A 163 -6.43 -9.96 19.16
CA TRP A 163 -5.71 -9.06 18.29
C TRP A 163 -6.34 -7.67 18.29
N TYR A 164 -5.52 -6.65 18.51
CA TYR A 164 -5.96 -5.25 18.61
C TYR A 164 -5.19 -4.36 17.64
N TYR A 165 -5.79 -3.24 17.26
CA TYR A 165 -5.14 -2.13 16.56
C TYR A 165 -5.29 -0.83 17.37
N TRP A 166 -4.50 0.19 17.04
CA TRP A 166 -4.62 1.52 17.65
C TRP A 166 -5.58 2.42 16.84
N ASP A 167 -6.66 2.89 17.46
CA ASP A 167 -7.68 3.73 16.80
C ASP A 167 -7.41 5.25 16.90
N GLY A 168 -6.26 5.64 17.45
CA GLY A 168 -5.91 7.03 17.75
C GLY A 168 -6.22 7.47 19.18
N SER A 169 -7.00 6.67 19.92
CA SER A 169 -7.41 6.97 21.29
C SER A 169 -7.22 5.80 22.27
N ALA A 170 -7.43 4.57 21.80
CA ALA A 170 -7.33 3.35 22.56
C ALA A 170 -6.96 2.16 21.66
N TRP A 171 -6.62 1.04 22.29
CA TRP A 171 -6.53 -0.25 21.61
C TRP A 171 -7.94 -0.80 21.38
N ALA A 172 -8.30 -0.98 20.12
CA ALA A 172 -9.58 -1.53 19.68
C ALA A 172 -9.39 -2.95 19.12
N LEU A 173 -10.39 -3.82 19.29
CA LEU A 173 -10.34 -5.19 18.77
C LEU A 173 -10.41 -5.21 17.24
N LEU A 174 -9.56 -6.01 16.61
CA LEU A 174 -9.71 -6.33 15.20
C LEU A 174 -10.96 -7.19 14.98
N THR A 175 -11.57 -7.05 13.81
CA THR A 175 -12.79 -7.78 13.42
C THR A 175 -12.52 -8.71 12.26
N ASN A 176 -13.33 -9.77 12.15
CA ASN A 176 -13.17 -10.82 11.15
C ASN A 176 -11.75 -11.39 11.09
N VAL A 177 -11.17 -11.62 12.27
CA VAL A 177 -9.81 -12.14 12.43
C VAL A 177 -9.78 -13.62 12.02
N GLU A 178 -8.88 -13.94 11.10
CA GLU A 178 -8.44 -15.30 10.77
C GLU A 178 -6.97 -15.42 11.16
N ASP A 179 -6.71 -16.12 12.27
CA ASP A 179 -5.37 -16.38 12.79
C ASP A 179 -5.03 -17.87 12.59
N THR A 180 -4.12 -18.14 11.66
CA THR A 180 -3.69 -19.51 11.35
C THR A 180 -2.66 -20.04 12.35
N SER A 181 -2.06 -19.17 13.18
CA SER A 181 -1.15 -19.57 14.25
C SER A 181 -1.85 -20.17 15.46
N SER A 182 -3.16 -19.96 15.58
CA SER A 182 -3.98 -20.33 16.74
C SER A 182 -3.37 -19.80 18.05
N GLY A 183 -3.11 -18.49 18.13
CA GLY A 183 -2.48 -17.91 19.31
C GLY A 183 -1.04 -18.40 19.54
N PHE A 184 -0.27 -18.55 18.45
CA PHE A 184 1.12 -19.02 18.46
C PHE A 184 1.36 -20.51 18.81
N GLU A 185 0.33 -21.36 18.74
CA GLU A 185 0.43 -22.81 18.98
C GLU A 185 0.85 -23.62 17.73
N VAL A 186 0.84 -23.02 16.54
CA VAL A 186 1.15 -23.70 15.28
C VAL A 186 2.54 -23.31 14.76
N ILE A 187 3.43 -24.30 14.65
CA ILE A 187 4.79 -24.12 14.08
C ILE A 187 4.71 -23.89 12.56
N GLY A 188 5.63 -23.08 12.05
CA GLY A 188 5.82 -22.84 10.63
C GLY A 188 5.34 -21.46 10.22
N PHE A 189 5.06 -21.29 8.93
CA PHE A 189 4.55 -20.05 8.38
C PHE A 189 3.07 -19.91 8.69
N ASN A 190 2.72 -18.80 9.34
CA ASN A 190 1.35 -18.46 9.71
C ASN A 190 1.02 -17.05 9.22
N THR A 191 -0.26 -16.82 9.02
CA THR A 191 -0.87 -15.55 8.70
C THR A 191 -1.95 -15.17 9.70
N LEU A 192 -2.06 -13.88 9.92
CA LEU A 192 -3.17 -13.19 10.54
C LEU A 192 -3.83 -12.31 9.48
N SER A 193 -5.10 -12.52 9.20
CA SER A 193 -5.88 -11.61 8.34
C SER A 193 -7.11 -11.05 9.05
N TYR A 194 -7.54 -9.86 8.67
CA TYR A 194 -8.62 -9.12 9.33
C TYR A 194 -9.24 -8.07 8.40
N ASP A 195 -10.37 -7.50 8.81
CA ASP A 195 -10.94 -6.34 8.13
C ASP A 195 -10.16 -5.07 8.44
N LEU A 196 -9.90 -4.26 7.40
CA LEU A 196 -9.14 -3.02 7.52
C LEU A 196 -9.95 -2.02 8.36
N PRO A 197 -9.45 -1.60 9.54
CA PRO A 197 -10.13 -0.59 10.33
C PRO A 197 -10.17 0.77 9.62
N THR A 198 -11.30 1.46 9.71
CA THR A 198 -11.50 2.76 9.04
C THR A 198 -10.96 3.95 9.83
N ASP A 199 -10.69 3.75 11.13
CA ASP A 199 -10.22 4.74 12.10
C ASP A 199 -8.81 4.42 12.61
N TRP A 200 -8.07 3.52 11.93
CA TRP A 200 -6.70 3.21 12.30
C TRP A 200 -5.83 4.46 12.23
N ALA A 201 -5.13 4.74 13.33
CA ALA A 201 -4.20 5.84 13.42
C ALA A 201 -2.80 5.36 13.81
N GLU A 202 -1.80 6.18 13.49
CA GLU A 202 -0.45 5.96 13.97
C GLU A 202 -0.35 6.26 15.48
N SER A 203 0.61 5.60 16.14
CA SER A 203 1.01 5.92 17.51
C SER A 203 2.52 5.80 17.66
N THR A 204 3.10 6.55 18.58
CA THR A 204 4.51 6.41 18.94
C THR A 204 4.63 5.40 20.08
N ILE A 205 5.23 4.25 19.80
CA ILE A 205 5.57 3.22 20.80
C ILE A 205 7.09 3.06 20.78
N ASP A 206 7.70 3.25 21.95
CA ASP A 206 9.16 3.09 22.13
C ASP A 206 10.00 3.85 21.09
N GLY A 207 9.58 5.08 20.77
CA GLY A 207 10.27 5.96 19.82
C GLY A 207 9.90 5.78 18.35
N THR A 208 9.15 4.74 17.98
CA THR A 208 8.75 4.49 16.59
C THR A 208 7.30 4.90 16.36
N LEU A 209 7.05 5.77 15.38
CA LEU A 209 5.72 6.11 14.90
C LEU A 209 5.30 5.09 13.83
N SER A 210 4.20 4.37 14.07
CA SER A 210 3.69 3.36 13.12
C SER A 210 2.20 3.10 13.30
N PHE A 211 1.60 2.40 12.34
CA PHE A 211 0.31 1.73 12.51
C PHE A 211 0.52 0.42 13.26
N TRP A 212 0.05 0.33 14.50
CA TRP A 212 0.32 -0.82 15.35
C TRP A 212 -0.82 -1.82 15.38
N ILE A 213 -0.45 -3.10 15.31
CA ILE A 213 -1.26 -4.23 15.75
C ILE A 213 -0.57 -4.90 16.93
N ARG A 214 -1.36 -5.45 17.86
CA ARG A 214 -0.83 -6.25 18.95
C ARG A 214 -1.60 -7.56 19.13
N ALA A 215 -0.85 -8.64 19.35
CA ALA A 215 -1.34 -9.88 19.95
C ALA A 215 -1.29 -9.69 21.48
N ASN A 216 -2.44 -9.58 22.14
CA ASN A 216 -2.54 -9.33 23.58
C ASN A 216 -3.09 -10.58 24.28
N ILE A 217 -2.44 -10.98 25.37
CA ILE A 217 -2.94 -12.05 26.24
C ILE A 217 -4.15 -11.54 27.04
N ASP A 218 -5.34 -12.03 26.71
CA ASP A 218 -6.60 -11.69 27.40
C ASP A 218 -6.78 -12.54 28.67
N SER A 219 -6.41 -13.81 28.61
CA SER A 219 -6.39 -14.71 29.77
C SER A 219 -5.28 -15.73 29.64
N ILE A 220 -4.64 -16.10 30.75
CA ILE A 220 -3.68 -17.21 30.82
C ILE A 220 -3.64 -17.72 32.27
N SER A 221 -3.46 -19.03 32.46
CA SER A 221 -3.28 -19.63 33.79
C SER A 221 -2.05 -20.53 33.89
N SER A 222 -1.54 -21.04 32.77
CA SER A 222 -0.37 -21.90 32.71
C SER A 222 0.38 -21.71 31.40
N GLN A 223 1.68 -21.47 31.47
CA GLN A 223 2.59 -21.58 30.34
C GLN A 223 3.75 -22.50 30.71
N THR A 224 4.04 -23.46 29.83
CA THR A 224 5.14 -24.41 30.00
C THR A 224 6.18 -24.33 28.89
N THR A 225 5.82 -23.76 27.74
CA THR A 225 6.74 -23.49 26.63
C THR A 225 6.36 -22.16 26.01
N GLN A 226 7.33 -21.25 25.95
CA GLN A 226 7.21 -19.95 25.31
C GLN A 226 7.26 -20.11 23.78
N PRO A 227 6.40 -19.43 23.01
CA PRO A 227 6.52 -19.42 21.56
C PRO A 227 7.71 -18.57 21.09
N LEU A 228 8.48 -19.10 20.13
CA LEU A 228 9.60 -18.40 19.49
C LEU A 228 9.34 -18.22 17.99
N GLY A 229 9.59 -17.03 17.48
CA GLY A 229 9.48 -16.67 16.08
C GLY A 229 10.76 -16.85 15.28
N THR A 230 10.71 -16.48 14.01
CA THR A 230 11.86 -16.41 13.09
C THR A 230 11.85 -15.11 12.29
N GLN A 231 10.71 -14.76 11.70
CA GLN A 231 10.61 -13.58 10.83
C GLN A 231 9.14 -13.17 10.70
N ALA A 232 8.89 -11.89 10.44
CA ALA A 232 7.57 -11.33 10.24
C ALA A 232 7.52 -10.37 9.04
N TRP A 233 6.34 -10.28 8.43
CA TRP A 233 6.04 -9.42 7.30
C TRP A 233 4.61 -8.90 7.41
N TRP A 234 4.28 -7.91 6.61
CA TRP A 234 2.90 -7.48 6.42
C TRP A 234 2.59 -7.29 4.94
N GLU A 235 1.29 -7.30 4.62
CA GLU A 235 0.78 -6.88 3.33
C GLU A 235 -0.34 -5.85 3.54
N SER A 236 -0.40 -4.85 2.65
CA SER A 236 -1.58 -4.01 2.47
C SER A 236 -2.85 -4.85 2.29
N GLY A 237 -2.71 -6.02 1.64
CA GLY A 237 -3.81 -6.95 1.34
C GLY A 237 -4.90 -6.31 0.47
N ASN A 238 -4.56 -5.23 -0.24
CA ASN A 238 -5.46 -4.43 -1.05
C ASN A 238 -4.87 -4.23 -2.44
N TRP A 239 -5.65 -4.62 -3.44
CA TRP A 239 -5.43 -4.21 -4.81
C TRP A 239 -6.32 -3.00 -5.10
N TRP A 240 -5.80 -2.01 -5.79
CA TRP A 240 -6.50 -0.77 -6.06
C TRP A 240 -6.84 -0.65 -7.54
N THR A 241 -8.05 -0.19 -7.86
CA THR A 241 -8.44 0.14 -9.23
C THR A 241 -9.05 1.54 -9.31
N PHE A 242 -8.73 2.26 -10.38
CA PHE A 242 -9.27 3.58 -10.63
C PHE A 242 -10.65 3.49 -11.29
N ILE A 243 -11.62 4.22 -10.76
CA ILE A 243 -12.97 4.33 -11.30
C ILE A 243 -13.22 5.79 -11.68
N PRO A 244 -13.29 6.11 -12.99
CA PRO A 244 -13.48 7.48 -13.46
C PRO A 244 -14.77 8.13 -12.92
N SER A 245 -15.87 7.36 -12.88
CA SER A 245 -17.15 7.82 -12.34
C SER A 245 -18.04 6.65 -11.97
N ILE A 246 -18.83 6.82 -10.90
CA ILE A 246 -19.90 5.89 -10.51
C ILE A 246 -21.07 6.69 -9.92
N GLY A 247 -22.26 6.52 -10.49
CA GLY A 247 -23.47 7.19 -10.00
C GLY A 247 -23.95 6.68 -8.65
N GLN A 248 -24.91 7.38 -8.07
CA GLN A 248 -25.60 6.93 -6.86
C GLN A 248 -26.41 5.67 -7.13
N ASN A 249 -26.27 4.66 -6.28
CA ASN A 249 -26.89 3.33 -6.41
C ASN A 249 -26.51 2.60 -7.71
N GLU A 250 -25.36 2.95 -8.30
CA GLU A 250 -24.84 2.28 -9.49
C GLU A 250 -23.77 1.24 -9.14
N GLN A 251 -23.49 0.41 -10.14
CA GLN A 251 -22.41 -0.57 -10.11
C GLN A 251 -21.59 -0.45 -11.38
N VAL A 252 -20.27 -0.57 -11.24
CA VAL A 252 -19.33 -0.69 -12.36
C VAL A 252 -18.66 -2.06 -12.26
N ASN A 253 -18.47 -2.71 -13.40
CA ASN A 253 -17.82 -4.01 -13.47
C ASN A 253 -16.56 -3.93 -14.33
N TYR A 254 -15.51 -4.61 -13.89
CA TYR A 254 -14.24 -4.77 -14.59
C TYR A 254 -13.86 -6.24 -14.69
N GLY A 255 -13.05 -6.59 -15.68
CA GLY A 255 -12.39 -7.89 -15.75
C GLY A 255 -11.00 -7.81 -15.12
N LEU A 256 -10.68 -8.70 -14.19
CA LEU A 256 -9.32 -8.93 -13.73
C LEU A 256 -8.77 -10.14 -14.49
N TYR A 257 -7.61 -10.00 -15.11
CA TYR A 257 -6.92 -11.08 -15.83
C TYR A 257 -5.55 -11.30 -15.20
N LEU A 258 -5.21 -12.56 -14.95
CA LEU A 258 -4.00 -12.95 -14.22
C LEU A 258 -3.27 -14.09 -14.95
N GLY A 259 -1.96 -14.13 -14.74
CA GLY A 259 -1.08 -15.22 -15.13
C GLY A 259 -0.76 -15.21 -16.62
N GLY A 260 -0.22 -16.34 -17.10
CA GLY A 260 0.23 -16.46 -18.49
C GLY A 260 1.73 -16.22 -18.64
N SER A 261 2.26 -16.56 -19.82
CA SER A 261 3.71 -16.50 -20.09
C SER A 261 4.20 -15.13 -20.59
N THR A 262 3.30 -14.15 -20.70
CA THR A 262 3.61 -12.82 -21.22
C THR A 262 3.02 -11.77 -20.29
N ASP A 263 3.79 -10.72 -20.03
CA ASP A 263 3.30 -9.57 -19.30
C ASP A 263 2.16 -8.88 -20.06
N PHE A 264 1.12 -8.47 -19.34
CA PHE A 264 0.01 -7.70 -19.90
C PHE A 264 0.31 -6.21 -19.92
N GLN A 265 1.20 -5.77 -19.04
CA GLN A 265 1.60 -4.38 -18.86
C GLN A 265 3.12 -4.28 -18.80
N THR A 266 3.67 -3.10 -19.08
CA THR A 266 5.12 -2.85 -19.03
C THR A 266 5.51 -1.92 -17.89
N PHE A 267 4.53 -1.54 -17.04
CA PHE A 267 4.70 -0.61 -15.94
C PHE A 267 3.61 -0.85 -14.89
N HIS A 268 3.85 -0.38 -13.67
CA HIS A 268 2.83 -0.35 -12.62
C HIS A 268 2.18 1.02 -12.53
N HIS A 269 0.87 1.02 -12.26
CA HIS A 269 0.22 2.22 -11.78
C HIS A 269 0.42 2.32 -10.27
N ILE A 270 0.83 3.49 -9.81
CA ILE A 270 0.91 3.81 -8.38
C ILE A 270 -0.24 4.76 -8.07
N THR A 271 -1.05 4.40 -7.07
CA THR A 271 -2.14 5.25 -6.59
C THR A 271 -1.76 5.82 -5.22
N PRO A 272 -0.93 6.88 -5.16
CA PRO A 272 -0.57 7.47 -3.88
C PRO A 272 -1.82 8.03 -3.20
N GLY A 273 -1.91 7.84 -1.88
CA GLY A 273 -2.85 8.61 -1.06
C GLY A 273 -2.50 10.09 -1.05
N ALA A 274 -3.26 10.90 -0.32
CA ALA A 274 -3.01 12.35 -0.21
C ALA A 274 -1.61 12.69 0.36
N ALA A 275 -1.01 11.77 1.13
CA ALA A 275 0.34 11.90 1.67
C ALA A 275 1.46 11.58 0.66
N GLY A 276 1.12 11.10 -0.55
CA GLY A 276 2.11 10.61 -1.51
C GLY A 276 2.56 9.18 -1.22
N VAL A 277 3.64 8.75 -1.89
CA VAL A 277 4.46 7.61 -1.47
C VAL A 277 5.71 8.19 -0.83
N ILE A 278 5.93 7.88 0.46
CA ILE A 278 7.13 8.25 1.20
C ILE A 278 7.83 6.94 1.54
N THR A 279 9.11 6.83 1.19
CA THR A 279 9.96 5.71 1.59
C THR A 279 11.15 6.26 2.36
N SER A 280 11.63 5.52 3.35
CA SER A 280 12.95 5.77 3.93
C SER A 280 14.00 5.71 2.82
N ASP A 281 15.10 6.46 3.00
CA ASP A 281 16.21 6.44 2.07
C ASP A 281 16.79 5.02 2.01
N ASP A 282 16.74 4.41 0.83
CA ASP A 282 17.22 3.06 0.58
C ASP A 282 18.14 3.11 -0.65
N ALA A 283 19.40 2.70 -0.44
CA ALA A 283 20.43 2.62 -1.46
C ALA A 283 20.00 1.76 -2.67
N LEU A 284 19.11 0.77 -2.47
CA LEU A 284 18.59 -0.08 -3.52
C LEU A 284 17.49 0.59 -4.36
N LEU A 285 16.82 1.59 -3.80
CA LEU A 285 15.84 2.43 -4.51
C LEU A 285 16.50 3.63 -5.20
N GLU A 286 17.81 3.80 -5.03
CA GLU A 286 18.55 4.82 -5.74
C GLU A 286 18.58 4.51 -7.23
N LEU A 287 18.12 5.49 -8.00
CA LEU A 287 18.30 5.48 -9.43
C LEU A 287 19.82 5.56 -9.68
N GLY A 288 20.42 4.46 -10.15
CA GLY A 288 21.87 4.35 -10.38
C GLY A 288 22.41 5.35 -11.42
N ASP A 289 23.60 5.12 -11.99
CA ASP A 289 24.25 6.14 -12.84
C ASP A 289 23.50 6.51 -14.13
N GLN A 290 22.56 5.68 -14.58
CA GLN A 290 21.78 5.90 -15.81
C GLN A 290 20.32 5.51 -15.63
N TYR A 291 19.44 6.51 -15.55
CA TYR A 291 18.00 6.31 -15.46
C TYR A 291 17.24 7.32 -16.31
N ASN A 292 15.99 6.97 -16.62
CA ASN A 292 15.03 7.89 -17.21
C ASN A 292 13.78 7.89 -16.33
N VAL A 293 13.42 9.07 -15.82
CA VAL A 293 12.16 9.30 -15.12
C VAL A 293 11.29 10.14 -16.04
N ALA A 294 10.18 9.55 -16.47
CA ALA A 294 9.13 10.24 -17.22
C ALA A 294 7.91 10.39 -16.32
N ILE A 295 7.35 11.61 -16.25
CA ILE A 295 6.12 11.91 -15.54
C ILE A 295 5.15 12.48 -16.57
N ASP A 296 4.12 11.72 -16.90
CA ASP A 296 3.08 12.10 -17.85
C ASP A 296 1.75 12.25 -17.11
N GLY A 297 1.15 13.45 -17.12
CA GLY A 297 -0.12 13.68 -16.44
C GLY A 297 -0.54 15.14 -16.35
N PHE A 298 -1.70 15.37 -15.73
CA PHE A 298 -2.16 16.70 -15.35
C PHE A 298 -1.66 17.02 -13.93
N ILE A 299 -0.94 18.12 -13.80
CA ILE A 299 -0.45 18.62 -12.52
C ILE A 299 -1.25 19.90 -12.21
N ASP A 300 -2.10 19.85 -11.20
CA ASP A 300 -2.78 21.04 -10.70
C ASP A 300 -1.78 21.89 -9.91
N THR A 301 -1.33 23.01 -10.47
CA THR A 301 -0.41 23.92 -9.80
C THR A 301 -1.12 24.97 -8.92
N SER A 302 -2.45 25.08 -9.02
CA SER A 302 -3.24 26.12 -8.32
C SER A 302 -3.46 25.84 -6.83
N VAL A 303 -3.07 24.66 -6.37
CA VAL A 303 -3.35 24.18 -5.00
C VAL A 303 -2.25 24.52 -3.98
N GLY A 304 -1.32 25.43 -4.31
CA GLY A 304 -0.36 26.04 -3.37
C GLY A 304 1.13 25.69 -3.58
N ALA A 305 1.99 26.32 -2.76
CA ALA A 305 3.46 26.22 -2.80
C ALA A 305 4.03 24.94 -2.17
N ASN A 306 5.29 24.61 -2.49
CA ASN A 306 6.12 23.57 -1.86
C ASN A 306 5.53 22.16 -1.96
N LYS A 307 4.92 21.84 -3.11
CA LYS A 307 4.43 20.49 -3.38
C LYS A 307 5.42 19.76 -4.27
N TYR A 308 6.00 18.70 -3.75
CA TYR A 308 6.97 17.89 -4.48
C TYR A 308 6.25 16.78 -5.25
N LEU A 309 6.50 16.73 -6.56
CA LEU A 309 6.17 15.57 -7.40
C LEU A 309 7.27 14.52 -7.31
N LEU A 310 8.51 15.00 -7.20
CA LEU A 310 9.70 14.21 -6.96
C LEU A 310 10.60 15.02 -6.04
N GLN A 311 11.09 14.41 -4.97
CA GLN A 311 12.11 15.00 -4.12
C GLN A 311 13.06 13.91 -3.67
N LYS A 312 14.32 14.05 -4.09
CA LYS A 312 15.46 13.41 -3.44
C LYS A 312 16.37 14.54 -2.96
N THR A 313 16.42 14.71 -1.64
CA THR A 313 17.24 15.73 -0.98
C THR A 313 18.66 15.68 -1.53
N ASP A 314 19.21 16.86 -1.86
CA ASP A 314 20.56 17.00 -2.42
C ASP A 314 20.81 16.27 -3.76
N ALA A 315 19.76 15.87 -4.50
CA ALA A 315 19.91 15.26 -5.81
C ALA A 315 18.97 15.87 -6.87
N ILE A 316 17.65 15.67 -6.75
CA ILE A 316 16.67 16.17 -7.72
C ILE A 316 15.39 16.59 -7.03
N THR A 317 14.81 17.70 -7.48
CA THR A 317 13.45 18.09 -7.10
C THR A 317 12.63 18.45 -8.33
N ILE A 318 11.37 18.04 -8.34
CA ILE A 318 10.32 18.55 -9.22
C ILE A 318 9.22 19.04 -8.29
N GLU A 319 9.00 20.35 -8.27
CA GLU A 319 8.06 20.98 -7.33
C GLU A 319 7.12 21.97 -8.01
N VAL A 320 5.96 22.17 -7.40
CA VAL A 320 5.11 23.35 -7.65
C VAL A 320 5.54 24.45 -6.69
N THR A 321 6.08 25.53 -7.26
CA THR A 321 6.57 26.68 -6.49
C THR A 321 5.41 27.53 -5.97
N ALA A 322 5.72 28.51 -5.11
CA ALA A 322 4.74 29.47 -4.61
C ALA A 322 4.08 30.33 -5.69
N ASP A 323 4.72 30.45 -6.86
CA ASP A 323 4.18 31.18 -8.00
C ASP A 323 3.36 30.27 -8.94
N GLU A 324 2.95 29.08 -8.47
CA GLU A 324 2.18 28.08 -9.22
C GLU A 324 2.90 27.59 -10.49
N GLN A 325 4.24 27.59 -10.47
CA GLN A 325 5.09 27.11 -11.56
C GLN A 325 5.67 25.74 -11.25
N LEU A 326 5.71 24.87 -12.26
CA LEU A 326 6.46 23.61 -12.17
C LEU A 326 7.96 23.91 -12.35
N THR A 327 8.76 23.61 -11.33
CA THR A 327 10.21 23.80 -11.33
C THR A 327 10.92 22.48 -11.12
N ALA A 328 11.91 22.20 -11.98
CA ALA A 328 12.82 21.07 -11.82
C ALA A 328 14.22 21.57 -11.49
N SER A 329 14.81 21.05 -10.41
CA SER A 329 16.15 21.40 -9.94
C SER A 329 16.99 20.13 -9.78
N LEU A 330 18.28 20.22 -10.12
CA LEU A 330 19.30 19.22 -9.80
C LEU A 330 20.29 19.82 -8.80
N TYR A 331 20.65 19.07 -7.78
CA TYR A 331 21.53 19.49 -6.69
C TYR A 331 22.87 18.71 -6.69
N GLN A 332 23.62 18.80 -7.82
CA GLN A 332 25.07 18.49 -8.06
C GLN A 332 25.50 17.01 -8.27
N SER A 333 26.26 16.67 -9.32
CA SER A 333 27.71 16.98 -9.54
C SER A 333 28.06 17.43 -11.00
N SER A 334 29.31 17.81 -11.27
CA SER A 334 29.79 18.51 -12.49
C SER A 334 29.62 17.79 -13.86
N SER A 335 28.91 16.66 -13.92
CA SER A 335 28.69 15.86 -15.13
C SER A 335 27.23 15.52 -15.43
N GLU A 336 26.29 15.95 -14.60
CA GLU A 336 24.87 15.63 -14.79
C GLU A 336 24.17 16.69 -15.68
N GLN A 337 23.42 16.23 -16.67
CA GLN A 337 22.63 17.09 -17.57
C GLN A 337 21.14 16.87 -17.32
N LEU A 338 20.41 17.92 -16.94
CA LEU A 338 18.95 17.93 -16.99
C LEU A 338 18.51 18.30 -18.40
N SER A 339 17.94 17.36 -19.16
CA SER A 339 17.23 17.69 -20.39
C SER A 339 15.73 17.77 -20.12
N LEU A 340 15.19 18.99 -20.11
CA LEU A 340 13.75 19.22 -20.15
C LEU A 340 13.30 19.26 -21.61
N SER A 341 12.50 18.29 -22.03
CA SER A 341 11.80 18.32 -23.31
C SER A 341 10.31 18.54 -23.05
N SER A 342 9.74 19.57 -23.68
CA SER A 342 8.29 19.66 -23.79
C SER A 342 7.84 18.72 -24.90
N GLY A 343 7.18 17.62 -24.54
CA GLY A 343 6.38 16.88 -25.51
C GLY A 343 5.20 17.75 -25.90
N SER A 344 5.13 18.20 -27.16
CA SER A 344 3.88 18.74 -27.70
C SER A 344 2.90 17.58 -27.84
N THR A 345 1.92 17.52 -26.95
CA THR A 345 0.76 16.64 -27.07
C THR A 345 -0.34 17.28 -27.90
#